data_AF-A0A3M1WW69-F1
#
_entry.id   AF-A0A3M1WW69-F1
#
_cell.length_a   1.000
_cell.length_b   1.000
_cell.length_c   1.000
_cell.angle_alpha   90.00
_cell.angle_beta   90.00
_cell.angle_gamma   90.00
#
_symmetry.space_group_name_H-M   'P 1'
#
loop_
_entity.id
_entity.type
_entity.pdbx_description
1 polymer ?
#
loop_
_entity_poly.entity_id
_entity_poly.type
_entity_poly.pdbx_seq_one_letter_code
_entity_poly.pdbx_strand_id
1 'polypeptide(L)'
;MDRYTKGFVVASLVYFAGAALLGILMGAGVEAAWFHFAHVHLNLLGFMAMMVYGVGYFILPRFNGKNLRYPSLLPVHFYTSNIGLVGMVATSESRPSLLFTLFAVVEGISIALFVFNLVATLLLEEERKPASQQEKERKKPILPGMRVGEVLEKYPGIHEVFVRHGFQSLASEAHRAQVRELPITINMACKKHGVDVGALIRDLNEFIGVSVTLKEKQTEEKRSPTELRRGDPIEAHHILGDILKVYPETEEVLRRYYAEGCFTCPGQTTESVKLCALMH
;
A
#
# COMPACT_ATOMS: atom_id res chain seq x y z
N MET A 1 6.25 -1.13 8.18
CA MET A 1 6.71 0.21 8.62
C MET A 1 7.72 0.73 7.61
N ASP A 2 7.66 2.00 7.15
CA ASP A 2 8.67 2.48 6.18
C ASP A 2 10.05 2.66 6.84
N ARG A 3 11.10 2.77 6.02
CA ARG A 3 12.50 2.79 6.49
C ARG A 3 12.79 3.91 7.49
N TYR A 4 12.21 5.09 7.32
CA TYR A 4 12.48 6.25 8.17
C TYR A 4 11.70 6.19 9.46
N THR A 5 10.46 5.73 9.39
CA THR A 5 9.66 5.46 10.59
C THR A 5 10.31 4.38 11.46
N LYS A 6 10.80 3.29 10.86
CA LYS A 6 11.63 2.30 11.58
C LYS A 6 12.93 2.93 12.08
N GLY A 7 13.54 3.78 11.27
CA GLY A 7 14.76 4.52 11.61
C GLY A 7 14.62 5.36 12.87
N PHE A 8 13.50 6.07 13.04
CA PHE A 8 13.19 6.83 14.26
C PHE A 8 13.16 5.94 15.50
N VAL A 9 12.50 4.78 15.43
CA VAL A 9 12.46 3.83 16.55
C VAL A 9 13.86 3.30 16.86
N VAL A 10 14.64 2.90 15.85
CA VAL A 10 16.00 2.39 16.07
C VAL A 10 16.90 3.49 16.66
N ALA A 11 16.86 4.70 16.12
CA ALA A 11 17.62 5.85 16.63
C ALA A 11 17.25 6.15 18.09
N SER A 12 15.97 6.04 18.45
CA SER A 12 15.52 6.26 19.83
C SER A 12 16.19 5.33 20.83
N LEU A 13 16.34 4.05 20.47
CA LEU A 13 16.99 3.05 21.31
C LEU A 13 18.49 3.31 21.41
N VAL A 14 19.12 3.76 20.32
CA VAL A 14 20.55 4.14 20.32
C VAL A 14 20.78 5.34 21.25
N TYR A 15 19.97 6.39 21.13
CA TYR A 15 20.07 7.55 22.01
C TYR A 15 19.77 7.22 23.47
N PHE A 16 18.79 6.33 23.73
CA PHE A 16 18.49 5.87 25.08
C PHE A 16 19.67 5.14 25.71
N ALA A 17 20.31 4.22 24.97
CA ALA A 17 21.49 3.52 25.44
C ALA A 17 22.65 4.48 25.73
N GLY A 18 22.90 5.45 24.83
CA GLY A 18 23.91 6.49 25.04
C GLY A 18 23.61 7.38 26.25
N ALA A 19 22.35 7.77 26.44
CA ALA A 19 21.93 8.58 27.57
C ALA A 19 22.06 7.83 28.90
N ALA A 20 21.73 6.52 28.93
CA ALA A 20 21.91 5.67 30.09
C ALA A 20 23.38 5.54 30.49
N LEU A 21 24.28 5.32 29.51
CA LEU A 21 25.72 5.31 29.75
C LEU A 21 26.20 6.64 30.34
N LEU A 22 25.74 7.76 29.77
CA LEU A 22 26.08 9.08 30.29
C LEU A 22 25.58 9.29 31.73
N GLY A 23 24.38 8.79 32.06
CA GLY A 23 23.84 8.82 33.42
C GLY A 23 24.67 8.01 34.42
N ILE A 24 25.20 6.85 34.00
CA ILE A 24 26.13 6.05 34.82
C ILE A 24 27.43 6.83 35.08
N LEU A 25 28.00 7.45 34.05
CA LEU A 25 29.22 8.25 34.19
C LEU A 25 29.02 9.44 35.14
N MET A 26 27.90 10.14 35.02
CA MET A 26 27.52 11.21 35.95
C MET A 26 27.38 10.69 37.39
N GLY A 27 26.70 9.55 37.57
CA GLY A 27 26.54 8.91 38.88
C GLY A 27 27.85 8.39 39.49
N ALA A 28 28.84 8.08 38.66
CA ALA A 28 30.19 7.69 39.07
C ALA A 28 31.10 8.88 39.43
N GLY A 29 30.60 10.13 39.33
CA GLY A 29 31.37 11.34 39.66
C GLY A 29 32.25 11.86 38.53
N VAL A 30 32.03 11.42 37.28
CA VAL A 30 32.69 12.04 36.12
C VAL A 30 31.98 13.35 35.79
N GLU A 31 32.70 14.45 35.93
CA GLU A 31 32.16 15.80 35.73
C GLU A 31 32.57 16.37 34.37
N ALA A 32 31.58 16.76 33.57
CA ALA A 32 31.76 17.66 32.44
C ALA A 32 30.55 18.58 32.29
N ALA A 33 30.78 19.85 31.94
CA ALA A 33 29.75 20.88 31.91
C ALA A 33 28.58 20.56 30.94
N TRP A 34 28.83 19.74 29.92
CA TRP A 34 27.84 19.36 28.92
C TRP A 34 27.03 18.10 29.28
N PHE A 35 27.45 17.32 30.29
CA PHE A 35 26.84 16.02 30.60
C PHE A 35 25.36 16.11 30.94
N HIS A 36 24.98 17.01 31.87
CA HIS A 36 23.57 17.19 32.23
C HIS A 36 22.71 17.58 31.03
N PHE A 37 23.21 18.50 30.20
CA PHE A 37 22.49 18.95 29.02
C PHE A 37 22.29 17.81 28.02
N ALA A 38 23.36 17.08 27.71
CA ALA A 38 23.31 15.93 26.81
C ALA A 38 22.41 14.82 27.35
N HIS A 39 22.54 14.46 28.63
CA HIS A 39 21.73 13.40 29.24
C HIS A 39 20.23 13.70 29.13
N VAL A 40 19.82 14.94 29.43
CA VAL A 40 18.41 15.35 29.33
C VAL A 40 17.93 15.35 27.88
N HIS A 41 18.67 15.94 26.94
CA HIS A 41 18.21 16.06 25.55
C HIS A 41 18.27 14.73 24.78
N LEU A 42 19.24 13.88 25.06
CA LEU A 42 19.28 12.52 24.50
C LEU A 42 18.12 11.66 25.02
N ASN A 43 17.71 11.81 26.28
CA ASN A 43 16.51 11.13 26.79
C ASN A 43 15.21 11.72 26.22
N LEU A 44 15.06 13.04 26.22
CA LEU A 44 13.81 13.69 25.84
C LEU A 44 13.61 13.75 24.33
N LEU A 45 14.55 14.33 23.61
CA LEU A 45 14.46 14.49 22.15
C LEU A 45 14.96 13.23 21.44
N GLY A 46 16.05 12.63 21.92
CA GLY A 46 16.63 11.43 21.31
C GLY A 46 15.80 10.17 21.53
N PHE A 47 15.39 9.87 22.75
CA PHE A 47 14.60 8.67 23.05
C PHE A 47 13.10 8.92 22.95
N MET A 48 12.53 9.73 23.84
CA MET A 48 11.07 9.89 23.93
C MET A 48 10.47 10.46 22.65
N ALA A 49 10.98 11.58 22.14
CA ALA A 49 10.42 12.22 20.94
C ALA A 49 10.61 11.37 19.68
N MET A 50 11.80 10.80 19.44
CA MET A 50 12.00 9.90 18.27
C MET A 50 11.11 8.66 18.33
N MET A 51 10.88 8.08 19.51
CA MET A 51 9.93 6.97 19.67
C MET A 51 8.51 7.41 19.28
N VAL A 52 8.08 8.59 19.76
CA VAL A 52 6.79 9.19 19.39
C VAL A 52 6.72 9.48 17.89
N TYR A 53 7.80 9.92 17.25
CA TYR A 53 7.82 10.18 15.81
C TYR A 53 7.65 8.90 15.00
N GLY A 54 8.45 7.87 15.30
CA GLY A 54 8.37 6.60 14.62
C GLY A 54 7.00 5.95 14.82
N VAL A 55 6.58 5.76 16.07
CA VAL A 55 5.29 5.12 16.36
C VAL A 55 4.12 5.99 15.88
N GLY A 56 4.19 7.31 16.07
CA GLY A 56 3.15 8.26 15.70
C GLY A 56 2.87 8.28 14.19
N TYR A 57 3.90 8.36 13.36
CA TYR A 57 3.74 8.28 11.90
C TYR A 57 3.24 6.93 11.42
N PHE A 58 3.53 5.85 12.14
CA PHE A 58 3.04 4.54 11.79
C PHE A 58 1.58 4.34 12.21
N ILE A 59 1.25 4.63 13.45
CA ILE A 59 -0.02 4.20 14.05
C ILE A 59 -1.13 5.22 13.81
N LEU A 60 -0.88 6.52 14.02
CA LEU A 60 -1.94 7.52 14.06
C LEU A 60 -2.70 7.69 12.74
N PRO A 61 -2.05 7.74 11.56
CA PRO A 61 -2.78 7.80 10.30
C PRO A 61 -3.68 6.58 10.10
N ARG A 62 -3.17 5.38 10.44
CA ARG A 62 -3.89 4.10 10.27
C ARG A 62 -5.13 4.02 11.15
N PHE A 63 -5.05 4.45 12.41
CA PHE A 63 -6.23 4.52 13.29
C PHE A 63 -7.32 5.46 12.77
N ASN A 64 -6.95 6.45 11.96
CA ASN A 64 -7.90 7.36 11.33
C ASN A 64 -8.31 6.92 9.91
N GLY A 65 -7.87 5.74 9.46
CA GLY A 65 -8.13 5.25 8.10
C GLY A 65 -7.51 6.11 7.00
N LYS A 66 -6.51 6.95 7.35
CA LYS A 66 -5.84 7.89 6.44
C LYS A 66 -4.42 7.42 6.14
N ASN A 67 -3.94 7.78 4.95
CA ASN A 67 -2.52 7.73 4.66
C ASN A 67 -1.83 8.99 5.18
N LEU A 68 -0.53 8.90 5.46
CA LEU A 68 0.24 10.08 5.83
C LEU A 68 0.22 11.09 4.66
N ARG A 69 -0.13 12.34 4.93
CA ARG A 69 -0.42 13.32 3.87
C ARG A 69 0.82 13.74 3.08
N TYR A 70 1.95 13.95 3.76
CA TYR A 70 3.22 14.29 3.10
C TYR A 70 4.32 13.26 3.45
N PRO A 71 4.33 12.07 2.83
CA PRO A 71 5.35 11.05 3.07
C PRO A 71 6.76 11.50 2.68
N SER A 72 6.89 12.45 1.75
CA SER A 72 8.18 13.01 1.33
C SER A 72 8.86 13.85 2.42
N LEU A 73 8.13 14.34 3.43
CA LEU A 73 8.72 15.09 4.55
C LEU A 73 9.36 14.19 5.61
N LEU A 74 9.05 12.89 5.62
CA LEU A 74 9.63 11.92 6.56
C LEU A 74 11.17 11.84 6.52
N PRO A 75 11.82 11.68 5.36
CA PRO A 75 13.28 11.73 5.28
C PRO A 75 13.85 13.04 5.81
N VAL A 76 13.26 14.17 5.41
CA VAL A 76 13.73 15.51 5.81
C VAL A 76 13.64 15.66 7.32
N HIS A 77 12.50 15.29 7.90
CA HIS A 77 12.29 15.27 9.33
C HIS A 77 13.33 14.37 10.01
N PHE A 78 13.52 13.13 9.55
CA PHE A 78 14.49 12.20 10.13
C PHE A 78 15.92 12.76 10.18
N TYR A 79 16.42 13.30 9.07
CA TYR A 79 17.77 13.86 9.05
C TYR A 79 17.86 15.14 9.88
N THR A 80 16.87 16.04 9.80
CA THR A 80 16.90 17.28 10.58
C THR A 80 16.81 17.01 12.08
N SER A 81 16.02 16.05 12.56
CA SER A 81 15.99 15.69 14.00
C SER A 81 17.32 15.13 14.47
N ASN A 82 17.97 14.27 13.67
CA ASN A 82 19.25 13.67 14.08
C ASN A 82 20.40 14.67 14.03
N ILE A 83 20.49 15.47 12.96
CA ILE A 83 21.53 16.50 12.79
C ILE A 83 21.34 17.61 13.83
N GLY A 84 20.10 18.04 14.05
CA GLY A 84 19.74 19.03 15.07
C GLY A 84 20.16 18.57 16.47
N LEU A 85 19.68 17.39 16.90
CA LEU A 85 20.02 16.85 18.21
C LEU A 85 21.53 16.62 18.40
N VAL A 86 22.19 15.89 17.49
CA VAL A 86 23.61 15.54 17.66
C VAL A 86 24.47 16.81 17.64
N GLY A 87 24.21 17.72 16.71
CA GLY A 87 24.94 18.98 16.63
C GLY A 87 24.71 19.86 17.87
N MET A 88 23.47 19.94 18.36
CA MET A 88 23.13 20.70 19.56
C MET A 88 23.82 20.14 20.81
N VAL A 89 23.84 18.81 20.95
CA VAL A 89 24.54 18.14 22.06
C VAL A 89 26.05 18.36 21.96
N ALA A 90 26.64 18.12 20.79
CA ALA A 90 28.09 18.25 20.56
C ALA A 90 28.62 19.67 20.78
N THR A 91 27.79 20.69 20.55
CA THR A 91 28.18 22.10 20.70
C THR A 91 27.78 22.70 22.03
N SER A 92 27.09 21.95 22.88
CA SER A 92 26.51 22.45 24.13
C SER A 92 27.54 22.96 25.15
N GLU A 93 28.80 22.55 25.08
CA GLU A 93 29.84 23.09 25.97
C GLU A 93 30.15 24.57 25.66
N SER A 94 30.00 24.97 24.40
CA SER A 94 30.31 26.33 23.90
C SER A 94 29.16 27.33 24.04
N ARG A 95 28.16 27.07 24.89
CA ARG A 95 26.95 27.91 24.97
C ARG A 95 27.23 29.29 25.60
N PRO A 96 26.67 30.38 25.05
CA PRO A 96 25.97 30.46 23.76
C PRO A 96 26.97 30.55 22.59
N SER A 97 26.78 29.73 21.56
CA SER A 97 27.53 29.84 20.30
C SER A 97 26.60 29.88 19.10
N LEU A 98 27.07 30.47 18.00
CA LEU A 98 26.34 30.50 16.73
C LEU A 98 26.02 29.08 16.26
N LEU A 99 26.98 28.17 16.39
CA LEU A 99 26.84 26.79 15.94
C LEU A 99 25.80 26.02 16.79
N PHE A 100 25.82 26.21 18.11
CA PHE A 100 24.78 25.67 18.99
C PHE A 100 23.39 26.20 18.61
N THR A 101 23.29 27.51 18.40
CA THR A 101 22.03 28.16 18.02
C THR A 101 21.49 27.62 16.70
N LEU A 102 22.38 27.42 15.70
CA LEU A 102 22.01 26.85 14.41
C LEU A 102 21.43 25.44 14.57
N PHE A 103 22.09 24.55 15.31
CA PHE A 103 21.57 23.20 15.53
C PHE A 103 20.28 23.16 16.35
N ALA A 104 20.14 24.05 17.35
CA ALA A 104 18.91 24.20 18.11
C ALA A 104 17.74 24.68 17.22
N VAL A 105 17.99 25.59 16.26
CA VAL A 105 16.98 26.03 15.28
C VAL A 105 16.62 24.90 14.32
N VAL A 106 17.60 24.13 13.85
CA VAL A 106 17.35 22.94 13.01
C VAL A 106 16.46 21.93 13.75
N GLU A 107 16.72 21.69 15.03
CA GLU A 107 15.89 20.83 15.87
C GLU A 107 14.46 21.39 16.03
N GLY A 108 14.33 22.70 16.26
CA GLY A 108 13.01 23.36 16.31
C GLY A 108 12.21 23.22 15.01
N ILE A 109 12.86 23.39 13.85
CA ILE A 109 12.24 23.16 12.53
C ILE A 109 11.81 21.71 12.39
N SER A 110 12.63 20.78 12.86
CA SER A 110 12.34 19.35 12.83
C SER A 110 11.04 19.02 13.60
N ILE A 111 10.92 19.51 14.84
CA ILE A 111 9.69 19.36 15.64
C ILE A 111 8.47 19.96 14.90
N ALA A 112 8.64 21.13 14.29
CA ALA A 112 7.57 21.76 13.52
C ALA A 112 7.14 20.92 12.31
N LEU A 113 8.07 20.26 11.61
CA LEU A 113 7.76 19.35 10.51
C LEU A 113 6.92 18.16 10.99
N PHE A 114 7.23 17.60 12.16
CA PHE A 114 6.43 16.53 12.76
C PHE A 114 5.00 16.97 13.02
N VAL A 115 4.84 18.06 13.76
CA VAL A 115 3.54 18.58 14.14
C VAL A 115 2.73 18.93 12.89
N PHE A 116 3.33 19.66 11.94
CA PHE A 116 2.66 20.05 10.71
C PHE A 116 2.17 18.84 9.91
N ASN A 117 3.03 17.85 9.65
CA ASN A 117 2.66 16.71 8.82
C ASN A 117 1.59 15.84 9.49
N LEU A 118 1.70 15.64 10.80
CA LEU A 118 0.74 14.84 11.56
C LEU A 118 -0.60 15.57 11.69
N VAL A 119 -0.61 16.85 12.04
CA VAL A 119 -1.84 17.67 12.11
C VAL A 119 -2.51 17.75 10.74
N ALA A 120 -1.74 17.99 9.67
CA ALA A 120 -2.26 18.00 8.30
C ALA A 120 -2.87 16.65 7.90
N THR A 121 -2.33 15.55 8.41
CA THR A 121 -2.88 14.21 8.18
C THR A 121 -4.18 14.00 8.95
N LEU A 122 -4.23 14.41 10.22
CA LEU A 122 -5.38 14.14 11.08
C LEU A 122 -6.55 15.10 10.82
N LEU A 123 -6.29 16.40 10.71
CA LEU A 123 -7.33 17.43 10.70
C LEU A 123 -7.74 17.91 9.31
N LEU A 124 -6.86 17.86 8.30
CA LEU A 124 -7.26 18.27 6.96
C LEU A 124 -8.04 17.13 6.29
N GLU A 125 -9.23 17.46 5.82
CA GLU A 125 -10.00 16.59 4.94
C GLU A 125 -9.24 16.47 3.60
N GLU A 126 -9.18 15.27 3.05
CA GLU A 126 -8.78 15.13 1.65
C GLU A 126 -9.93 15.68 0.81
N GLU A 127 -9.66 16.67 -0.06
CA GLU A 127 -10.57 16.96 -1.14
C GLU A 127 -10.75 15.66 -1.92
N ARG A 128 -11.93 15.04 -1.77
CA ARG A 128 -12.32 13.89 -2.56
C ARG A 128 -12.31 14.33 -4.02
N LYS A 129 -11.25 14.02 -4.76
CA LYS A 129 -11.23 14.27 -6.21
C LYS A 129 -12.53 13.72 -6.79
N PRO A 130 -13.31 14.52 -7.55
CA PRO A 130 -14.62 14.13 -7.99
C PRO A 130 -14.53 12.83 -8.81
N ALA A 131 -15.49 11.94 -8.58
CA ALA A 131 -15.57 10.59 -9.16
C ALA A 131 -15.39 10.55 -10.70
N SER A 132 -15.64 11.68 -11.38
CA SER A 132 -15.50 11.85 -12.83
C SER A 132 -14.07 11.65 -13.36
N GLN A 133 -13.02 11.83 -12.54
CA GLN A 133 -11.64 11.58 -12.96
C GLN A 133 -11.21 10.11 -12.75
N GLN A 134 -11.73 9.42 -11.72
CA GLN A 134 -11.45 8.00 -11.46
C GLN A 134 -12.18 7.07 -12.44
N GLU A 135 -13.32 7.50 -13.00
CA GLU A 135 -14.13 6.69 -13.92
C GLU A 135 -13.52 6.59 -15.33
N LYS A 136 -12.79 7.62 -15.79
CA LYS A 136 -12.08 7.59 -17.08
C LYS A 136 -10.87 6.65 -17.09
N GLU A 137 -10.30 6.33 -15.93
CA GLU A 137 -9.07 5.53 -15.83
C GLU A 137 -9.32 4.03 -15.57
N ARG A 138 -10.59 3.60 -15.43
CA ARG A 138 -10.91 2.25 -14.93
C ARG A 138 -11.92 1.45 -15.77
N LYS A 139 -12.09 1.75 -17.06
CA LYS A 139 -12.80 0.83 -17.94
C LYS A 139 -11.93 -0.41 -18.16
N LYS A 140 -12.25 -1.50 -17.44
CA LYS A 140 -11.59 -2.80 -17.63
C LYS A 140 -11.85 -3.29 -19.06
N PRO A 141 -10.87 -3.91 -19.72
CA PRO A 141 -11.06 -4.47 -21.05
C PRO A 141 -12.12 -5.57 -21.04
N ILE A 142 -12.91 -5.62 -22.10
CA ILE A 142 -13.81 -6.73 -22.41
C ILE A 142 -12.95 -7.93 -22.82
N LEU A 143 -13.14 -9.06 -22.15
CA LEU A 143 -12.39 -10.29 -22.38
C LEU A 143 -13.28 -11.35 -23.05
N PRO A 144 -12.71 -12.28 -23.85
CA PRO A 144 -13.46 -13.34 -24.52
C PRO A 144 -14.35 -14.21 -23.61
N GLY A 145 -13.97 -14.36 -22.34
CA GLY A 145 -14.71 -15.16 -21.37
C GLY A 145 -15.89 -14.44 -20.71
N MET A 146 -16.12 -13.16 -20.99
CA MET A 146 -17.25 -12.42 -20.44
C MET A 146 -18.56 -12.90 -21.08
N ARG A 147 -19.66 -12.85 -20.32
CA ARG A 147 -21.00 -13.19 -20.83
C ARG A 147 -21.49 -12.09 -21.77
N VAL A 148 -22.08 -12.49 -22.89
CA VAL A 148 -22.65 -11.55 -23.87
C VAL A 148 -23.73 -10.71 -23.20
N GLY A 149 -24.58 -11.32 -22.38
CA GLY A 149 -25.61 -10.65 -21.59
C GLY A 149 -25.08 -9.52 -20.70
N GLU A 150 -24.07 -9.82 -19.89
CA GLU A 150 -23.43 -8.85 -18.98
C GLU A 150 -22.82 -7.67 -19.74
N VAL A 151 -22.22 -7.92 -20.90
CA VAL A 151 -21.62 -6.88 -21.74
C VAL A 151 -22.70 -5.98 -22.36
N LEU A 152 -23.80 -6.56 -22.83
CA LEU A 152 -24.96 -5.83 -23.39
C LEU A 152 -25.73 -5.01 -22.34
N GLU A 153 -25.68 -5.42 -21.07
CA GLU A 153 -26.27 -4.68 -19.95
C GLU A 153 -25.35 -3.54 -19.50
N LYS A 154 -24.05 -3.82 -19.39
CA LYS A 154 -23.06 -2.86 -18.89
C LYS A 154 -22.75 -1.71 -19.84
N TYR A 155 -22.84 -1.95 -21.16
CA TYR A 155 -22.48 -0.95 -22.17
C TYR A 155 -23.64 -0.73 -23.16
N PRO A 156 -24.48 0.30 -22.96
CA PRO A 156 -25.53 0.66 -23.91
C PRO A 156 -24.95 0.93 -25.31
N GLY A 157 -25.62 0.47 -26.38
CA GLY A 157 -25.16 0.63 -27.76
C GLY A 157 -24.14 -0.41 -28.24
N ILE A 158 -23.49 -1.17 -27.35
CA ILE A 158 -22.44 -2.12 -27.74
C ILE A 158 -22.93 -3.27 -28.65
N HIS A 159 -24.24 -3.54 -28.64
CA HIS A 159 -24.89 -4.52 -29.53
C HIS A 159 -24.64 -4.26 -31.02
N GLU A 160 -24.43 -3.00 -31.44
CA GLU A 160 -24.11 -2.65 -32.82
C GLU A 160 -22.76 -3.25 -33.26
N VAL A 161 -21.80 -3.34 -32.33
CA VAL A 161 -20.52 -4.02 -32.59
C VAL A 161 -20.75 -5.51 -32.84
N PHE A 162 -21.57 -6.17 -32.01
CA PHE A 162 -21.91 -7.58 -32.22
C PHE A 162 -22.64 -7.81 -33.55
N VAL A 163 -23.57 -6.94 -33.93
CA VAL A 163 -24.31 -7.04 -35.21
C VAL A 163 -23.37 -6.93 -36.41
N ARG A 164 -22.40 -5.99 -36.38
CA ARG A 164 -21.37 -5.85 -37.42
C ARG A 164 -20.52 -7.10 -37.62
N HIS A 165 -20.31 -7.86 -36.55
CA HIS A 165 -19.54 -9.12 -36.55
C HIS A 165 -20.39 -10.38 -36.79
N GLY A 166 -21.66 -10.24 -37.20
CA GLY A 166 -22.50 -11.36 -37.64
C GLY A 166 -23.60 -11.79 -36.65
N PHE A 167 -23.73 -11.15 -35.49
CA PHE A 167 -24.80 -11.44 -34.52
C PHE A 167 -26.09 -10.65 -34.81
N GLN A 168 -26.66 -10.80 -36.01
CA GLN A 168 -27.83 -10.04 -36.48
C GLN A 168 -29.05 -10.17 -35.56
N SER A 169 -29.23 -11.30 -34.87
CA SER A 169 -30.34 -11.52 -33.95
C SER A 169 -30.35 -10.53 -32.77
N LEU A 170 -29.19 -9.99 -32.40
CA LEU A 170 -29.04 -8.97 -31.34
C LEU A 170 -29.51 -7.56 -31.77
N ALA A 171 -29.89 -7.36 -33.03
CA ALA A 171 -30.55 -6.13 -33.47
C ALA A 171 -31.96 -5.98 -32.87
N SER A 172 -32.63 -7.11 -32.57
CA SER A 172 -33.96 -7.11 -31.96
C SER A 172 -33.89 -7.00 -30.43
N GLU A 173 -34.74 -6.16 -29.84
CA GLU A 173 -34.76 -5.93 -28.39
C GLU A 173 -35.23 -7.16 -27.60
N ALA A 174 -36.25 -7.86 -28.10
CA ALA A 174 -36.77 -9.08 -27.49
C ALA A 174 -35.69 -10.17 -27.36
N HIS A 175 -34.85 -10.35 -28.39
CA HIS A 175 -33.78 -11.33 -28.36
C HIS A 175 -32.60 -10.89 -27.47
N ARG A 176 -32.30 -9.59 -27.38
CA ARG A 176 -31.31 -9.07 -26.41
C ARG A 176 -31.73 -9.38 -24.97
N ALA A 177 -33.02 -9.22 -24.64
CA ALA A 177 -33.54 -9.56 -23.32
C ALA A 177 -33.38 -11.06 -23.02
N GLN A 178 -33.66 -11.94 -23.98
CA GLN A 178 -33.45 -13.38 -23.83
C GLN A 178 -31.96 -13.76 -23.65
N VAL A 179 -31.06 -13.12 -24.41
CA VAL A 179 -29.61 -13.41 -24.36
C VAL A 179 -28.99 -12.95 -23.04
N ARG A 180 -29.56 -11.96 -22.36
CA ARG A 180 -29.11 -11.51 -21.03
C ARG A 180 -29.18 -12.60 -19.96
N GLU A 181 -30.19 -13.46 -20.05
CA GLU A 181 -30.42 -14.55 -19.10
C GLU A 181 -29.58 -15.81 -19.40
N LEU A 182 -28.96 -15.90 -20.58
CA LEU A 182 -28.23 -17.08 -21.00
C LEU A 182 -26.75 -17.03 -20.55
N PRO A 183 -26.18 -18.14 -20.05
CA PRO A 183 -24.78 -18.22 -19.63
C PRO A 183 -23.82 -18.37 -20.83
N ILE A 184 -24.03 -17.59 -21.91
CA ILE A 184 -23.24 -17.66 -23.14
C ILE A 184 -22.13 -16.61 -23.08
N THR A 185 -20.88 -17.06 -23.17
CA THR A 185 -19.70 -16.18 -23.27
C THR A 185 -19.46 -15.70 -24.70
N ILE A 186 -18.73 -14.60 -24.87
CA ILE A 186 -18.35 -14.08 -26.19
C ILE A 186 -17.61 -15.16 -26.99
N ASN A 187 -16.68 -15.88 -26.36
CA ASN A 187 -15.93 -16.96 -27.01
C ASN A 187 -16.86 -18.10 -27.49
N MET A 188 -17.84 -18.50 -26.67
CA MET A 188 -18.81 -19.54 -27.06
C MET A 188 -19.70 -19.08 -28.21
N ALA A 189 -20.17 -17.83 -28.17
CA ALA A 189 -20.98 -17.24 -29.22
C ALA A 189 -20.20 -17.18 -30.54
N CYS A 190 -18.97 -16.67 -30.52
CA CYS A 190 -18.11 -16.60 -31.70
C CYS A 190 -17.80 -17.97 -32.28
N LYS A 191 -17.42 -18.95 -31.45
CA LYS A 191 -17.14 -20.32 -31.91
C LYS A 191 -18.35 -20.98 -32.57
N LYS A 192 -19.55 -20.74 -32.05
CA LYS A 192 -20.80 -21.28 -32.61
C LYS A 192 -21.20 -20.62 -33.93
N HIS A 193 -20.89 -19.34 -34.10
CA HIS A 193 -21.27 -18.55 -35.28
C HIS A 193 -20.13 -18.37 -36.30
N GLY A 194 -18.97 -18.99 -36.09
CA GLY A 194 -17.82 -18.87 -37.00
C GLY A 194 -17.22 -17.46 -37.06
N VAL A 195 -17.37 -16.67 -35.99
CA VAL A 195 -16.92 -15.28 -35.91
C VAL A 195 -15.52 -15.23 -35.30
N ASP A 196 -14.66 -14.35 -35.83
CA ASP A 196 -13.34 -14.09 -35.27
C ASP A 196 -13.46 -13.38 -33.90
N VAL A 197 -13.11 -14.11 -32.84
CA VAL A 197 -13.13 -13.64 -31.45
C VAL A 197 -12.19 -12.45 -31.26
N GLY A 198 -11.00 -12.49 -31.87
CA GLY A 198 -9.97 -11.47 -31.70
C GLY A 198 -10.39 -10.15 -32.33
N ALA A 199 -10.93 -10.19 -33.54
CA ALA A 199 -11.46 -9.02 -34.24
C ALA A 199 -12.63 -8.38 -33.47
N LEU A 200 -13.59 -9.20 -33.00
CA LEU A 200 -14.72 -8.69 -32.21
C LEU A 200 -14.27 -8.05 -30.89
N ILE A 201 -13.37 -8.71 -30.15
CA ILE A 201 -12.91 -8.19 -28.85
C ILE A 201 -12.14 -6.89 -28.99
N ARG A 202 -11.35 -6.74 -30.06
CA ARG A 202 -10.68 -5.48 -30.36
C ARG A 202 -11.68 -4.35 -30.56
N ASP A 203 -12.68 -4.56 -31.42
CA ASP A 203 -13.67 -3.53 -31.75
C ASP A 203 -14.62 -3.23 -30.56
N LEU A 204 -14.92 -4.22 -29.73
CA LEU A 204 -15.65 -4.05 -28.47
C LEU A 204 -14.87 -3.18 -27.46
N ASN A 205 -13.57 -3.43 -27.35
CA ASN A 205 -12.68 -2.65 -26.49
C ASN A 205 -12.48 -1.23 -27.01
N GLU A 206 -12.35 -1.06 -28.32
CA GLU A 206 -12.30 0.26 -28.97
C GLU A 206 -13.59 1.05 -28.71
N PHE A 207 -14.76 0.41 -28.81
CA PHE A 207 -16.05 1.04 -28.51
C PHE A 207 -16.13 1.59 -27.07
N ILE A 208 -15.50 0.93 -26.10
CA ILE A 208 -15.46 1.41 -24.71
C ILE A 208 -14.29 2.37 -24.43
N GLY A 209 -13.42 2.64 -25.41
CA GLY A 209 -12.26 3.52 -25.30
C GLY A 209 -11.01 2.86 -24.71
N VAL A 210 -10.88 1.54 -24.83
CA VAL A 210 -9.74 0.74 -24.36
C VAL A 210 -9.05 0.13 -25.57
N SER A 211 -7.79 0.47 -25.86
CA SER A 211 -7.04 -0.22 -26.91
C SER A 211 -6.33 -1.44 -26.34
N VAL A 212 -6.69 -2.65 -26.81
CA VAL A 212 -6.05 -3.90 -26.43
C VAL A 212 -5.26 -4.45 -27.61
N THR A 213 -3.93 -4.48 -27.50
CA THR A 213 -3.06 -5.27 -28.40
C THR A 213 -3.09 -6.73 -27.94
N LEU A 214 -3.99 -7.53 -28.51
CA LEU A 214 -4.05 -8.96 -28.23
C LEU A 214 -2.86 -9.66 -28.90
N LYS A 215 -1.83 -10.02 -28.12
CA LYS A 215 -0.89 -11.07 -28.53
C LYS A 215 -1.56 -12.41 -28.31
N GLU A 216 -1.80 -13.14 -29.39
CA GLU A 216 -2.32 -14.50 -29.37
C GLU A 216 -1.40 -15.40 -28.53
N LYS A 217 -1.95 -16.03 -27.49
CA LYS A 217 -1.39 -17.26 -26.94
C LYS A 217 -2.53 -18.19 -26.54
N GLN A 218 -2.37 -19.41 -27.02
CA GLN A 218 -3.33 -20.50 -27.03
C GLN A 218 -3.78 -20.93 -25.64
N THR A 219 -5.07 -21.22 -25.56
CA THR A 219 -5.73 -22.35 -24.86
C THR A 219 -5.08 -22.90 -23.60
N GLU A 220 -5.69 -22.62 -22.43
CA GLU A 220 -5.88 -23.59 -21.34
C GLU A 220 -6.99 -23.07 -20.39
N GLU A 221 -7.78 -23.99 -19.83
CA GLU A 221 -9.08 -23.80 -19.19
C GLU A 221 -9.09 -22.77 -18.03
N LYS A 222 -10.06 -21.85 -18.04
CA LYS A 222 -10.16 -20.77 -17.06
C LYS A 222 -10.96 -21.19 -15.83
N ARG A 223 -10.24 -21.47 -14.73
CA ARG A 223 -10.74 -21.66 -13.35
C ARG A 223 -10.99 -20.31 -12.64
N SER A 224 -11.75 -20.33 -11.55
CA SER A 224 -12.06 -19.17 -10.70
C SER A 224 -10.77 -18.51 -10.16
N PRO A 225 -10.61 -17.17 -10.22
CA PRO A 225 -9.38 -16.46 -9.81
C PRO A 225 -9.08 -16.46 -8.30
N THR A 226 -9.83 -17.22 -7.50
CA THR A 226 -9.80 -17.14 -6.03
C THR A 226 -9.72 -18.50 -5.34
N GLU A 227 -9.88 -19.60 -6.08
CA GLU A 227 -9.73 -20.95 -5.52
C GLU A 227 -8.31 -21.45 -5.78
N LEU A 228 -7.47 -21.41 -4.74
CA LEU A 228 -6.17 -22.08 -4.76
C LEU A 228 -6.39 -23.59 -4.66
N ARG A 229 -5.80 -24.38 -5.57
CA ARG A 229 -5.78 -25.84 -5.50
C ARG A 229 -4.36 -26.37 -5.49
N ARG A 230 -4.21 -27.61 -5.05
CA ARG A 230 -2.91 -28.26 -4.96
C ARG A 230 -2.31 -28.45 -6.36
N GLY A 231 -1.11 -27.95 -6.58
CA GLY A 231 -0.45 -27.81 -7.88
C GLY A 231 -0.42 -26.37 -8.44
N ASP A 232 -1.29 -25.47 -7.96
CA ASP A 232 -1.33 -24.08 -8.42
C ASP A 232 -0.21 -23.23 -7.78
N PRO A 233 0.39 -22.29 -8.53
CA PRO A 233 1.39 -21.37 -7.99
C PRO A 233 0.76 -20.40 -6.98
N ILE A 234 1.45 -20.22 -5.84
CA ILE A 234 0.99 -19.30 -4.78
C ILE A 234 1.31 -17.85 -5.19
N GLU A 235 0.28 -17.11 -5.57
CA GLU A 235 0.38 -15.66 -5.85
C GLU A 235 0.09 -14.75 -4.64
N ALA A 236 0.53 -13.49 -4.74
CA ALA A 236 0.45 -12.50 -3.67
C ALA A 236 -0.98 -12.12 -3.22
N HIS A 237 -1.99 -12.38 -4.06
CA HIS A 237 -3.38 -12.06 -3.75
C HIS A 237 -4.11 -13.19 -3.00
N HIS A 238 -3.52 -14.39 -2.90
CA HIS A 238 -4.12 -15.51 -2.19
C HIS A 238 -4.13 -15.27 -0.67
N ILE A 239 -5.17 -15.81 -0.03
CA ILE A 239 -5.38 -15.74 1.43
C ILE A 239 -4.49 -16.77 2.13
N LEU A 240 -3.84 -16.37 3.23
CA LEU A 240 -2.94 -17.24 4.00
C LEU A 240 -3.64 -18.51 4.51
N GLY A 241 -4.85 -18.37 5.04
CA GLY A 241 -5.65 -19.50 5.51
C GLY A 241 -5.97 -20.52 4.42
N ASP A 242 -6.15 -20.07 3.17
CA ASP A 242 -6.43 -20.97 2.05
C ASP A 242 -5.14 -21.64 1.54
N ILE A 243 -4.02 -20.91 1.55
CA ILE A 243 -2.69 -21.49 1.27
C ILE A 243 -2.38 -22.60 2.26
N LEU A 244 -2.58 -22.37 3.56
CA LEU A 244 -2.24 -23.35 4.60
C LEU A 244 -3.16 -24.57 4.61
N LYS A 245 -4.42 -24.42 4.16
CA LYS A 245 -5.31 -25.56 3.93
C LYS A 245 -4.85 -26.44 2.75
N VAL A 246 -4.35 -25.82 1.69
CA VAL A 246 -3.98 -26.52 0.45
C VAL A 246 -2.54 -27.04 0.49
N TYR A 247 -1.64 -26.29 1.14
CA TYR A 247 -0.21 -26.57 1.32
C TYR A 247 0.23 -26.35 2.78
N PRO A 248 -0.12 -27.25 3.70
CA PRO A 248 0.29 -27.15 5.10
C PRO A 248 1.82 -27.00 5.28
N GLU A 249 2.60 -27.61 4.39
CA GLU A 249 4.07 -27.53 4.35
C GLU A 249 4.62 -26.11 4.18
N THR A 250 3.81 -25.15 3.71
CA THR A 250 4.23 -23.75 3.53
C THR A 250 4.32 -22.98 4.85
N GLU A 251 3.77 -23.51 5.95
CA GLU A 251 3.82 -22.85 7.26
C GLU A 251 5.25 -22.52 7.69
N GLU A 252 6.19 -23.45 7.51
CA GLU A 252 7.59 -23.26 7.88
C GLU A 252 8.24 -22.11 7.09
N VAL A 253 7.88 -21.97 5.80
CA VAL A 253 8.36 -20.89 4.95
C VAL A 253 7.73 -19.57 5.37
N LEU A 254 6.42 -19.54 5.59
CA LEU A 254 5.68 -18.35 5.97
C LEU A 254 6.13 -17.82 7.34
N ARG A 255 6.48 -18.70 8.30
CA ARG A 255 7.06 -18.32 9.60
C ARG A 255 8.42 -17.63 9.52
N ARG A 256 9.18 -17.83 8.43
CA ARG A 256 10.45 -17.11 8.21
C ARG A 256 10.21 -15.65 7.83
N TYR A 257 9.07 -15.33 7.24
CA TYR A 257 8.73 -13.99 6.73
C TYR A 257 7.70 -13.26 7.58
N TYR A 258 6.85 -13.97 8.32
CA TYR A 258 5.81 -13.41 9.19
C TYR A 258 6.05 -13.80 10.65
N ALA A 259 5.78 -12.88 11.58
CA ALA A 259 5.95 -13.12 13.02
C ALA A 259 5.11 -14.31 13.52
N GLU A 260 5.56 -15.01 14.57
CA GLU A 260 4.88 -16.21 15.10
C GLU A 260 3.39 -15.98 15.44
N GLY A 261 3.02 -14.76 15.83
CA GLY A 261 1.63 -14.37 16.13
C GLY A 261 0.70 -14.30 14.91
N CYS A 262 1.23 -14.33 13.68
CA CYS A 262 0.41 -14.32 12.46
C CYS A 262 -0.46 -15.60 12.34
N PHE A 263 0.06 -16.73 12.82
CA PHE A 263 -0.59 -18.05 12.72
C PHE A 263 -1.53 -18.37 13.88
N THR A 264 -1.63 -17.47 14.86
CA THR A 264 -2.58 -17.53 15.97
C THR A 264 -3.55 -16.36 15.95
N CYS A 265 -3.43 -15.46 14.97
CA CYS A 265 -4.29 -14.31 14.77
C CYS A 265 -5.53 -14.71 13.94
N PRO A 266 -6.74 -14.27 14.33
CA PRO A 266 -7.96 -14.46 13.53
C PRO A 266 -7.82 -13.96 12.07
N GLY A 267 -6.97 -12.95 11.83
CA GLY A 267 -6.72 -12.33 10.54
C GLY A 267 -6.18 -13.28 9.46
N GLN A 268 -5.50 -14.37 9.84
CA GLN A 268 -4.91 -15.36 8.93
C GLN A 268 -5.90 -15.91 7.89
N THR A 269 -7.18 -16.00 8.26
CA THR A 269 -8.26 -16.53 7.40
C THR A 269 -8.84 -15.53 6.41
N THR A 270 -8.44 -14.25 6.51
CA THR A 270 -9.01 -13.15 5.72
C THR A 270 -7.96 -12.26 5.06
N GLU A 271 -6.69 -12.41 5.45
CA GLU A 271 -5.59 -11.60 4.94
C GLU A 271 -4.85 -12.31 3.79
N SER A 272 -4.58 -11.54 2.73
CA SER A 272 -3.75 -12.01 1.61
C SER A 272 -2.27 -11.98 1.95
N VAL A 273 -1.46 -12.78 1.26
CA VAL A 273 0.01 -12.75 1.35
C VAL A 273 0.54 -11.31 1.21
N LYS A 274 0.03 -10.55 0.24
CA LYS A 274 0.40 -9.15 0.03
C LYS A 274 0.04 -8.26 1.21
N LEU A 275 -1.14 -8.46 1.81
CA LEU A 275 -1.60 -7.66 2.94
C LEU A 275 -0.76 -7.95 4.19
N CYS A 276 -0.51 -9.23 4.51
CA CYS A 276 0.36 -9.59 5.63
C CYS A 276 1.79 -9.06 5.44
N ALA A 277 2.35 -9.11 4.23
CA ALA A 277 3.67 -8.56 3.93
C ALA A 277 3.78 -7.04 4.06
N LEU A 278 2.65 -6.33 4.05
CA LEU A 278 2.61 -4.88 4.31
C LEU A 278 2.48 -4.56 5.80
N MET A 279 1.91 -5.49 6.58
CA MET A 279 1.55 -5.31 7.98
C MET A 279 2.63 -5.80 8.95
N HIS A 280 3.34 -6.88 8.60
CA HIS A 280 4.38 -7.54 9.40
C HIS A 280 5.76 -7.36 8.78
#